data_AF-A0A5C8MMZ4-F1
#
_entry.id   AF-A0A5C8MMZ4-F1
#
_cell.length_a   1.000
_cell.length_b   1.000
_cell.length_c   1.000
_cell.angle_alpha   90.00
_cell.angle_beta   90.00
_cell.angle_gamma   90.00
#
_symmetry.space_group_name_H-M   'P 1'
#
loop_
_entity.id
_entity.type
_entity.pdbx_description
1 polymer ?
#
loop_
_entity_poly.entity_id
_entity_poly.type
_entity_poly.pdbx_seq_one_letter_code
_entity_poly.pdbx_strand_id
1 'polypeptide(L)' 'MPKVRTKDIIEKFQLELVSGAEGIHRPITTSDLSRPGIEMAGYFTYYPAERIQLLGKTELSFY' A
#
# COMPACT_ATOMS: atom_id res chain seq x y z
N MET A 1 1.18 17.82 12.77
CA MET A 1 0.38 17.16 11.72
C MET A 1 -0.25 15.90 12.30
N PRO A 2 -1.56 15.66 12.10
CA PRO A 2 -2.17 14.40 12.54
C PRO A 2 -1.48 13.24 11.82
N LYS A 3 -0.95 12.28 12.57
CA LYS A 3 -0.35 11.06 12.02
C LYS A 3 -1.47 10.11 11.63
N VAL A 4 -1.75 10.01 10.35
CA VAL A 4 -2.66 8.97 9.81
C VAL A 4 -1.94 7.63 9.87
N ARG A 5 -2.63 6.60 10.34
CA ARG A 5 -2.14 5.21 10.41
C ARG A 5 -2.99 4.34 9.49
N THR A 6 -2.48 3.15 9.18
CA THR A 6 -3.21 2.15 8.40
C THR A 6 -4.59 1.83 8.98
N LYS A 7 -4.70 1.75 10.31
CA LYS A 7 -5.97 1.57 11.03
C LYS A 7 -7.01 2.64 10.66
N ASP A 8 -6.60 3.91 10.60
CA ASP A 8 -7.53 5.02 10.33
C ASP A 8 -8.10 4.93 8.90
N ILE A 9 -7.33 4.39 7.94
CA ILE A 9 -7.80 4.12 6.58
C ILE A 9 -8.76 2.94 6.54
N ILE A 10 -8.43 1.83 7.23
CA ILE A 10 -9.27 0.64 7.32
C ILE A 10 -10.65 1.01 7.84
N GLU A 11 -10.71 1.76 8.94
CA GLU A 11 -11.98 2.19 9.57
C GLU A 11 -12.77 3.15 8.67
N LYS A 12 -12.08 4.10 8.01
CA LYS A 12 -12.74 5.09 7.14
C LYS A 12 -13.35 4.49 5.87
N PHE A 13 -12.68 3.52 5.27
CA PHE A 13 -13.11 2.90 4.01
C PHE A 13 -13.72 1.51 4.20
N GLN A 14 -13.89 1.06 5.44
CA GLN A 14 -14.44 -0.25 5.78
C GLN A 14 -13.71 -1.40 5.06
N LEU A 15 -12.38 -1.31 5.00
CA LEU A 15 -11.55 -2.29 4.32
C LEU A 15 -11.48 -3.59 5.12
N GLU A 16 -11.41 -4.71 4.43
CA GLU A 16 -11.17 -6.01 5.05
C GLU A 16 -9.67 -6.24 5.27
N LEU A 17 -9.29 -6.54 6.50
CA LEU A 17 -7.92 -6.93 6.82
C LEU A 17 -7.72 -8.41 6.50
N VAL A 18 -7.09 -8.69 5.35
CA VAL A 18 -6.79 -10.07 4.92
C VAL A 18 -5.58 -10.65 5.67
N SER A 19 -4.57 -9.83 5.96
CA SER A 19 -3.34 -10.25 6.67
C SER A 19 -2.59 -9.05 7.24
N GLY A 20 -1.55 -9.29 8.06
CA GLY A 20 -0.65 -8.25 8.55
C GLY A 20 -1.20 -7.40 9.70
N ALA A 21 -1.98 -8.00 10.61
CA ALA A 21 -2.59 -7.31 11.75
C ALA A 21 -1.59 -6.55 12.64
N GLU A 22 -0.35 -7.03 12.75
CA GLU A 22 0.72 -6.37 13.50
C GLU A 22 1.10 -4.99 12.91
N GLY A 23 0.86 -4.79 11.61
CA GLY A 23 1.25 -3.59 10.87
C GLY A 23 0.21 -2.46 10.88
N ILE A 24 -0.98 -2.65 11.46
CA ILE A 24 -2.09 -1.68 11.34
C ILE A 24 -1.80 -0.33 12.00
N HIS A 25 -0.84 -0.28 12.93
CA HIS A 25 -0.43 0.94 13.61
C HIS A 25 0.69 1.70 12.88
N ARG A 26 1.14 1.21 11.73
CA ARG A 26 2.19 1.85 10.94
C ARG A 26 1.72 3.24 10.49
N PRO A 27 2.55 4.29 10.69
CA PRO A 27 2.23 5.63 10.23
C PRO A 27 2.36 5.71 8.71
N ILE A 28 1.48 6.51 8.11
CA ILE A 28 1.48 6.82 6.68
C ILE A 28 2.10 8.21 6.53
N THR A 29 3.27 8.27 5.91
CA THR A 29 4.09 9.49 5.80
C THR A 29 3.82 10.28 4.53
N THR A 30 3.26 9.65 3.51
CA THR A 30 2.97 10.23 2.21
C THR A 30 1.55 9.90 1.76
N SER A 31 0.90 10.85 1.08
CA SER A 31 -0.41 10.67 0.46
C SER A 31 -0.36 10.00 -0.91
N ASP A 32 0.84 9.87 -1.50
CA ASP A 32 0.99 9.28 -2.83
C ASP A 32 0.78 7.77 -2.81
N LEU A 33 0.07 7.28 -3.83
CA LEU A 33 -0.11 5.85 -4.07
C LEU A 33 0.96 5.33 -5.02
N SER A 34 1.30 4.06 -4.87
CA SER A 34 2.20 3.32 -5.74
C SER A 34 1.45 2.17 -6.40
N ARG A 35 1.59 2.04 -7.72
CA ARG A 35 1.07 0.93 -8.52
C ARG A 35 2.26 0.18 -9.10
N PRO A 36 2.70 -0.91 -8.45
CA PRO A 36 3.98 -1.53 -8.75
C PRO A 36 3.92 -2.38 -10.01
N GLY A 37 3.81 -1.76 -11.19
CA GLY A 37 3.75 -2.50 -12.47
C GLY A 37 5.12 -3.03 -12.90
N ILE A 38 6.15 -2.18 -12.83
CA ILE A 38 7.50 -2.54 -13.29
C ILE A 38 8.25 -3.37 -12.22
N GLU A 39 7.90 -3.17 -10.96
CA GLU A 39 8.38 -3.96 -9.83
C GLU A 39 7.90 -5.40 -9.91
N MET A 40 6.68 -5.62 -10.42
CA MET A 40 6.19 -6.98 -10.72
C MET A 40 7.01 -7.67 -11.82
N ALA A 41 7.67 -6.91 -12.69
CA ALA A 41 8.63 -7.42 -13.67
C ALA A 41 10.07 -7.56 -13.12
N GLY A 42 10.29 -7.34 -11.82
CA GLY A 42 11.58 -7.52 -11.14
C GLY A 42 12.47 -6.27 -11.07
N TYR A 43 11.97 -5.10 -11.47
CA TYR A 43 12.76 -3.86 -11.46
C TYR A 43 12.42 -2.96 -10.26
N PHE A 44 13.28 -2.92 -9.24
CA PHE A 44 13.04 -2.23 -7.97
C PHE A 44 13.84 -0.93 -7.75
N THR A 45 14.61 -0.49 -8.74
CA THR A 45 15.56 0.64 -8.60
C THR A 45 14.91 1.94 -8.12
N TYR A 46 13.63 2.17 -8.46
CA TYR A 46 12.88 3.37 -8.06
C TYR A 46 11.65 3.05 -7.20
N TYR A 47 11.64 1.88 -6.55
CA TYR A 47 10.49 1.42 -5.78
C TYR A 47 10.22 2.30 -4.55
N PRO A 48 9.06 3.00 -4.49
CA PRO A 48 8.75 3.88 -3.37
C PRO A 48 8.09 3.09 -2.23
N ALA A 49 8.90 2.41 -1.43
CA ALA A 49 8.46 1.53 -0.34
C ALA A 49 7.69 2.24 0.79
N GLU A 50 7.77 3.56 0.87
CA GLU A 50 7.06 4.40 1.85
C GLU A 50 5.59 4.66 1.47
N ARG A 51 5.23 4.46 0.20
CA ARG A 51 3.88 4.70 -0.33
C ARG A 51 2.96 3.50 -0.08
N ILE A 52 1.67 3.78 -0.03
CA ILE A 52 0.64 2.73 -0.04
C ILE A 52 0.67 2.07 -1.42
N GLN A 53 0.80 0.75 -1.45
CA GLN A 53 0.83 -0.05 -2.68
C GLN A 53 -0.59 -0.47 -3.06
N LEU A 54 -0.95 -0.31 -4.33
CA LEU A 54 -2.25 -0.68 -4.89
C LEU A 54 -2.04 -1.70 -6.01
N LEU A 55 -2.57 -2.90 -5.79
CA LEU A 55 -2.58 -3.98 -6.78
C LEU A 55 -3.98 -4.07 -7.39
N GLY A 56 -4.10 -3.66 -8.65
CA GLY A 56 -5.33 -3.73 -9.42
C GLY A 56 -5.29 -4.88 -10.42
N LYS A 57 -6.20 -4.84 -11.41
CA LYS A 57 -6.28 -5.87 -12.45
C LYS A 57 -5.00 -5.99 -13.27
N THR A 58 -4.35 -4.87 -13.60
CA THR A 58 -3.14 -4.87 -14.42
C THR A 58 -1.98 -5.56 -13.71
N GLU A 59 -1.79 -5.24 -12.43
CA GLU A 59 -0.72 -5.80 -11.61
C GLU A 59 -0.97 -7.29 -11.31
N LEU A 60 -2.23 -7.68 -11.09
CA LEU A 60 -2.62 -9.07 -10.86
C LEU A 60 -2.61 -9.93 -12.13
N SER A 61 -2.92 -9.38 -13.31
CA SER A 61 -2.89 -10.11 -14.58
C SER A 61 -1.49 -10.31 -15.16
N PHE A 62 -0.50 -9.59 -14.64
CA PHE A 62 0.90 -9.78 -15.02
C PHE A 62 1.53 -11.01 -14.36
N TYR A 63 0.96 -11.50 -13.25
CA TYR A 63 1.40 -12.69 -12.51
C TYR A 63 0.53 -13.91 -12.83
#